data_AF-A0A180GMS5-F1
#
_entry.id   AF-A0A180GMS5-F1
#
_cell.length_a   1.000
_cell.length_b   1.000
_cell.length_c   1.000
_cell.angle_alpha   90.00
_cell.angle_beta   90.00
_cell.angle_gamma   90.00
#
_symmetry.space_group_name_H-M   'P 1'
#
loop_
_entity.id
_entity.type
_entity.pdbx_description
1 polymer ?
#
loop_
_entity_poly.entity_id
_entity_poly.type
_entity_poly.pdbx_seq_one_letter_code
_entity_poly.pdbx_strand_id
1 'polypeptide(L)'
;MADLPKEKKFRKKTSNTYTLLELCVSADLYPVVQAVNNFSDAMKDLAAACGEGSLIKLGDKLYALIHLNYVPGTSITDHISKFQTIYTSLKSAQVSHPKTQIDTTMAGIFVLKSFQFDNSLTSLIQNLFDVDPFTFEKLAIHMGAEHSCTEQSESLNAVSSKPFV
;
A
#
# COMPACT_ATOMS: atom_id res chain seq x y z
N MET A 1 -28.06 36.58 3.62
CA MET A 1 -28.78 35.57 2.79
C MET A 1 -29.51 34.64 3.73
N ALA A 2 -30.83 34.51 3.61
CA ALA A 2 -31.64 33.67 4.49
C ALA A 2 -31.71 32.24 3.92
N ASP A 3 -31.25 31.25 4.69
CA ASP A 3 -31.38 29.82 4.34
C ASP A 3 -32.85 29.49 4.05
N LEU A 4 -33.08 28.89 2.88
CA LEU A 4 -34.41 28.50 2.40
C LEU A 4 -35.04 27.46 3.35
N PRO A 5 -36.37 27.49 3.60
CA PRO A 5 -37.06 26.59 4.54
C PRO A 5 -36.80 25.10 4.33
N LYS A 6 -36.55 24.70 3.07
CA LYS A 6 -36.20 23.33 2.70
C LYS A 6 -34.83 22.92 3.27
N GLU A 7 -33.85 23.81 3.21
CA GLU A 7 -32.49 23.57 3.70
C GLU A 7 -32.46 23.33 5.20
N LYS A 8 -33.18 24.14 5.99
CA LYS A 8 -33.34 23.93 7.44
C LYS A 8 -33.98 22.58 7.77
N LYS A 9 -34.99 22.15 7.00
CA LYS A 9 -35.63 20.84 7.17
C LYS A 9 -34.67 19.69 6.87
N PHE A 10 -33.84 19.83 5.83
CA PHE A 10 -32.81 18.85 5.48
C PHE A 10 -31.70 18.77 6.53
N ARG A 11 -31.20 19.90 7.03
CA ARG A 11 -30.20 19.93 8.12
C ARG A 11 -30.71 19.25 9.39
N LYS A 12 -31.96 19.54 9.79
CA LYS A 12 -32.59 18.89 10.94
C LYS A 12 -32.73 17.36 10.77
N LYS A 13 -33.15 16.90 9.58
CA LYS A 13 -33.19 15.46 9.28
C LYS A 13 -31.81 14.82 9.38
N THR A 14 -30.80 15.46 8.79
CA THR A 14 -29.41 14.97 8.80
C THR A 14 -28.86 14.84 10.23
N SER A 15 -29.09 15.86 11.07
CA SER A 15 -28.70 15.83 12.48
C SER A 15 -29.41 14.71 13.25
N ASN A 16 -30.72 14.53 13.05
CA ASN A 16 -31.46 13.45 13.70
C ASN A 16 -30.96 12.06 13.28
N THR A 17 -30.68 11.85 11.98
CA THR A 17 -30.17 10.56 11.50
C THR A 17 -28.76 10.30 12.02
N TYR A 18 -27.93 11.34 12.14
CA TYR A 18 -26.58 11.22 12.71
C TYR A 18 -26.62 10.77 14.18
N THR A 19 -27.50 11.36 15.00
CA THR A 19 -27.69 10.92 16.39
C THR A 19 -28.20 9.48 16.48
N LEU A 20 -29.11 9.06 15.59
CA LEU A 20 -29.55 7.66 15.54
C LEU A 20 -28.42 6.71 15.12
N LEU A 21 -27.56 7.13 14.20
CA LEU A 21 -26.40 6.36 13.76
C LEU A 21 -25.43 6.09 14.93
N GLU A 22 -25.11 7.12 15.72
CA GLU A 22 -24.27 6.98 16.92
C GLU A 22 -24.84 5.97 17.93
N LEU A 23 -26.16 5.89 18.06
CA LEU A 23 -26.83 4.94 18.97
C LEU A 23 -26.86 3.50 18.44
N CYS A 24 -26.75 3.30 17.12
CA CYS A 24 -26.90 2.00 16.47
C CYS A 24 -25.58 1.30 16.14
N VAL A 25 -24.46 2.01 16.12
CA VAL A 25 -23.14 1.41 15.83
C VAL A 25 -22.51 0.80 17.08
N SER A 26 -21.67 -0.23 16.89
CA SER A 26 -20.85 -0.78 17.99
C SER A 26 -19.92 0.29 18.56
N ALA A 27 -19.61 0.19 19.85
CA ALA A 27 -18.74 1.15 20.53
C ALA A 27 -17.38 1.32 19.86
N ASP A 28 -16.85 0.26 19.26
CA ASP A 28 -15.58 0.26 18.53
C ASP A 28 -15.60 1.15 17.28
N LEU A 29 -16.79 1.52 16.78
CA LEU A 29 -16.98 2.37 15.60
C LEU A 29 -17.37 3.80 15.95
N TYR A 30 -17.54 4.14 17.24
CA TYR A 30 -17.81 5.53 17.66
C TYR A 30 -16.75 6.52 17.16
N PRO A 31 -15.43 6.21 17.23
CA PRO A 31 -14.42 7.13 16.71
C PRO A 31 -14.57 7.41 15.21
N VAL A 32 -15.05 6.43 14.43
CA VAL A 32 -15.26 6.58 12.98
C VAL A 32 -16.41 7.53 12.70
N VAL A 33 -17.53 7.40 13.43
CA VAL A 33 -18.70 8.27 13.26
C VAL A 33 -18.41 9.69 13.72
N GLN A 34 -17.74 9.84 14.87
CA GLN A 34 -17.46 11.13 15.51
C GLN A 34 -16.39 11.96 14.81
N ALA A 35 -15.59 11.36 13.91
CA ALA A 35 -14.56 12.06 13.15
C ALA A 35 -15.12 13.08 12.14
N VAL A 36 -16.40 12.98 11.78
CA VAL A 36 -17.06 13.79 10.76
C VAL A 36 -18.39 14.37 11.26
N ASN A 37 -18.77 15.54 10.75
CA ASN A 37 -19.92 16.30 11.27
C ASN A 37 -21.22 16.12 10.47
N ASN A 38 -21.27 15.16 9.54
CA ASN A 38 -22.45 14.91 8.72
C ASN A 38 -22.69 13.42 8.47
N PHE A 39 -23.96 13.07 8.28
CA PHE A 39 -24.40 11.68 8.13
C PHE A 39 -23.84 10.99 6.88
N SER A 40 -23.71 11.71 5.76
CA SER A 40 -23.24 11.12 4.50
C SER A 40 -21.81 10.63 4.63
N ASP A 41 -20.92 11.46 5.16
CA ASP A 41 -19.51 11.08 5.31
C ASP A 41 -19.34 10.05 6.42
N ALA A 42 -20.11 10.13 7.52
CA ALA A 42 -20.10 9.10 8.56
C ALA A 42 -20.46 7.72 8.01
N MET A 43 -21.46 7.64 7.12
CA MET A 43 -21.83 6.39 6.47
C MET A 43 -20.75 5.87 5.52
N LYS A 44 -20.04 6.74 4.79
CA LYS A 44 -18.91 6.33 3.94
C LYS A 44 -17.76 5.79 4.78
N ASP A 45 -17.42 6.48 5.86
CA ASP A 45 -16.29 6.11 6.72
C ASP A 45 -16.60 4.83 7.49
N LEU A 46 -17.84 4.64 7.94
CA LEU A 46 -18.31 3.37 8.49
C LEU A 46 -18.25 2.24 7.47
N ALA A 47 -18.72 2.47 6.24
CA ALA A 47 -18.66 1.45 5.20
C ALA A 47 -17.21 1.07 4.87
N ALA A 48 -16.28 2.04 4.89
CA ALA A 48 -14.86 1.79 4.75
C ALA A 48 -14.30 0.98 5.93
N ALA A 49 -14.55 1.41 7.16
CA ALA A 49 -14.06 0.75 8.37
C ALA A 49 -14.58 -0.70 8.49
N CYS A 50 -15.88 -0.93 8.25
CA CYS A 50 -16.48 -2.25 8.26
C CYS A 50 -16.04 -3.10 7.05
N GLY A 51 -15.73 -2.46 5.92
CA GLY A 51 -15.34 -3.12 4.68
C GLY A 51 -13.86 -3.48 4.59
N GLU A 52 -12.99 -2.82 5.37
CA GLU A 52 -11.53 -3.02 5.34
C GLU A 52 -11.14 -4.47 5.66
N GLY A 53 -11.90 -5.11 6.55
CA GLY A 53 -11.79 -6.53 6.87
C GLY A 53 -12.62 -7.45 5.98
N SER A 54 -13.15 -7.02 4.83
CA SER A 54 -13.88 -7.92 3.93
C SER A 54 -12.93 -8.73 3.04
N LEU A 55 -13.33 -9.95 2.68
CA LEU A 55 -12.56 -10.77 1.73
C LEU A 55 -12.42 -10.11 0.35
N ILE A 56 -13.37 -9.27 -0.05
CA ILE A 56 -13.30 -8.50 -1.30
C ILE A 56 -12.14 -7.50 -1.22
N LYS A 57 -12.07 -6.69 -0.16
CA LYS A 57 -10.96 -5.74 0.05
C LYS A 57 -9.62 -6.42 0.23
N LEU A 58 -9.60 -7.58 0.89
CA LEU A 58 -8.40 -8.41 0.97
C LEU A 58 -7.96 -8.87 -0.43
N GLY A 59 -8.90 -9.32 -1.25
CA GLY A 59 -8.68 -9.69 -2.65
C GLY A 59 -8.14 -8.52 -3.48
N ASP A 60 -8.70 -7.31 -3.34
CA ASP A 60 -8.21 -6.11 -4.02
C ASP A 60 -6.74 -5.81 -3.66
N LYS A 61 -6.39 -5.90 -2.38
CA LYS A 61 -5.00 -5.68 -1.90
C LYS A 61 -4.05 -6.75 -2.43
N LEU A 62 -4.48 -8.02 -2.43
CA LEU A 62 -3.71 -9.12 -3.00
C LEU A 62 -3.49 -8.92 -4.50
N TYR A 63 -4.55 -8.57 -5.23
CA TYR A 63 -4.49 -8.29 -6.66
C TYR A 63 -3.51 -7.15 -6.96
N ALA A 64 -3.56 -6.06 -6.18
CA ALA A 64 -2.64 -4.94 -6.31
C ALA A 64 -1.18 -5.34 -6.05
N LEU A 65 -0.94 -6.24 -5.10
CA LEU A 65 0.40 -6.75 -4.79
C LEU A 65 0.97 -7.60 -5.93
N ILE A 66 0.20 -8.57 -6.44
CA ILE A 66 0.68 -9.50 -7.50
C ILE A 66 0.77 -8.84 -8.89
N HIS A 67 0.04 -7.75 -9.14
CA HIS A 67 0.09 -6.99 -10.39
C HIS A 67 0.94 -5.72 -10.31
N LEU A 68 1.63 -5.50 -9.18
CA LEU A 68 2.60 -4.43 -9.12
C LEU A 68 3.81 -4.84 -9.98
N ASN A 69 3.97 -4.18 -11.12
CA ASN A 69 5.11 -4.39 -12.01
C ASN A 69 6.08 -3.20 -11.89
N TYR A 70 7.37 -3.52 -11.84
CA TYR A 70 8.43 -2.54 -11.95
C TYR A 70 8.43 -1.94 -13.36
N VAL A 71 8.67 -0.63 -13.44
CA VAL A 71 8.79 0.09 -14.70
C VAL A 71 10.28 0.29 -14.98
N PRO A 72 10.84 -0.28 -16.06
CA PRO A 72 12.25 -0.11 -16.41
C PRO A 72 12.66 1.37 -16.48
N GLY A 73 13.82 1.71 -15.92
CA GLY A 73 14.33 3.07 -15.84
C GLY A 73 13.74 3.94 -14.73
N THR A 74 12.94 3.36 -13.82
CA THR A 74 12.48 4.06 -12.60
C THR A 74 13.28 3.62 -11.37
N SER A 75 13.10 4.28 -10.22
CA SER A 75 13.81 3.93 -8.99
C SER A 75 13.34 2.56 -8.46
N ILE A 76 14.29 1.62 -8.33
CA ILE A 76 14.05 0.32 -7.67
C ILE A 76 13.60 0.55 -6.22
N THR A 77 14.24 1.49 -5.51
CA THR A 77 13.92 1.81 -4.11
C THR A 77 12.49 2.31 -3.96
N ASP A 78 12.00 3.14 -4.88
CA ASP A 78 10.62 3.63 -4.86
C ASP A 78 9.63 2.49 -5.12
N HIS A 79 9.96 1.60 -6.05
CA HIS A 79 9.15 0.42 -6.34
C HIS A 79 9.07 -0.54 -5.14
N ILE A 80 10.20 -0.83 -4.49
CA ILE A 80 10.23 -1.63 -3.26
C ILE A 80 9.44 -0.98 -2.13
N SER A 81 9.55 0.34 -1.96
CA SER A 81 8.77 1.09 -0.96
C SER A 81 7.27 1.01 -1.23
N LYS A 82 6.87 1.10 -2.49
CA LYS A 82 5.47 0.92 -2.91
C LYS A 82 4.98 -0.50 -2.65
N PHE A 83 5.78 -1.51 -2.98
CA PHE A 83 5.50 -2.91 -2.68
C PHE A 83 5.31 -3.12 -1.18
N GLN A 84 6.22 -2.61 -0.35
CA GLN A 84 6.17 -2.72 1.11
C GLN A 84 4.90 -2.08 1.69
N THR A 85 4.48 -0.93 1.14
CA THR A 85 3.25 -0.25 1.57
C THR A 85 2.02 -1.12 1.32
N ILE A 86 1.89 -1.70 0.13
CA ILE A 86 0.78 -2.58 -0.22
C ILE A 86 0.82 -3.86 0.62
N TYR A 87 2.00 -4.46 0.79
CA TYR A 87 2.18 -5.68 1.58
C TYR A 87 1.84 -5.46 3.06
N THR A 88 2.23 -4.33 3.64
CA THR A 88 1.89 -3.97 5.03
C THR A 88 0.38 -3.81 5.18
N SER A 89 -0.28 -3.15 4.23
CA SER A 89 -1.73 -3.01 4.21
C SER A 89 -2.44 -4.37 4.11
N LEU A 90 -1.92 -5.28 3.28
CA LEU A 90 -2.42 -6.65 3.14
C LEU A 90 -2.27 -7.44 4.45
N LYS A 91 -1.09 -7.41 5.08
CA LYS A 91 -0.81 -8.06 6.37
C LYS A 91 -1.81 -7.62 7.44
N SER A 92 -2.08 -6.31 7.55
CA SER A 92 -3.06 -5.79 8.50
C SER A 92 -4.47 -6.31 8.23
N ALA A 93 -4.90 -6.40 6.97
CA ALA A 93 -6.20 -6.95 6.60
C ALA A 93 -6.32 -8.47 6.87
N GLN A 94 -5.20 -9.22 6.77
CA GLN A 94 -5.16 -10.67 7.01
C GLN A 94 -5.30 -11.05 8.48
N VAL A 95 -5.14 -10.12 9.43
CA VAL A 95 -5.33 -10.40 10.88
C VAL A 95 -6.72 -10.97 11.15
N SER A 96 -7.73 -10.45 10.47
CA SER A 96 -9.12 -10.92 10.57
C SER A 96 -9.40 -12.20 9.76
N HIS A 97 -8.44 -12.67 8.94
CA HIS A 97 -8.57 -13.81 8.04
C HIS A 97 -7.32 -14.71 8.10
N PRO A 98 -7.10 -15.45 9.20
CA PRO A 98 -5.87 -16.23 9.39
C PRO A 98 -5.65 -17.31 8.32
N LYS A 99 -6.71 -17.80 7.66
CA LYS A 99 -6.63 -18.81 6.59
C LYS A 99 -6.09 -18.26 5.26
N THR A 100 -5.97 -16.95 5.11
CA THR A 100 -5.57 -16.29 3.87
C THR A 100 -4.21 -15.60 4.00
N GLN A 101 -3.39 -15.98 4.98
CA GLN A 101 -2.12 -15.34 5.25
C GLN A 101 -1.13 -15.50 4.08
N ILE A 102 -0.41 -14.43 3.80
CA ILE A 102 0.72 -14.42 2.88
C ILE A 102 1.95 -14.12 3.72
N ASP A 103 2.80 -15.14 3.87
CA ASP A 103 4.05 -15.02 4.61
C ASP A 103 5.07 -14.17 3.85
N THR A 104 6.20 -13.92 4.50
CA THR A 104 7.27 -13.11 3.90
C THR A 104 7.97 -13.81 2.73
N THR A 105 7.99 -15.14 2.72
CA THR A 105 8.56 -15.95 1.64
C THR A 105 7.77 -15.75 0.34
N MET A 106 6.44 -15.85 0.41
CA MET A 106 5.54 -15.63 -0.71
C MET A 106 5.58 -14.17 -1.18
N ALA A 107 5.68 -13.20 -0.25
CA ALA A 107 5.92 -11.81 -0.60
C ALA A 107 7.26 -11.62 -1.33
N GLY A 108 8.29 -12.38 -0.95
CA GLY A 108 9.58 -12.45 -1.65
C GLY A 108 9.45 -12.91 -3.11
N ILE A 109 8.66 -13.95 -3.36
CA ILE A 109 8.37 -14.42 -4.72
C ILE A 109 7.66 -13.33 -5.53
N PHE A 110 6.65 -12.68 -4.95
CA PHE A 110 5.91 -11.62 -5.64
C PHE A 110 6.77 -10.39 -5.95
N VAL A 111 7.68 -10.00 -5.04
CA VAL A 111 8.56 -8.87 -5.33
C VAL A 111 9.54 -9.22 -6.45
N LEU A 112 10.13 -10.41 -6.49
CA LEU A 112 10.99 -10.82 -7.61
C LEU A 112 10.22 -10.87 -8.93
N LYS A 113 8.99 -11.42 -8.90
CA LYS A 113 8.10 -11.45 -10.07
C LYS A 113 7.80 -10.06 -10.62
N SER A 114 7.72 -9.04 -9.77
CA SER A 114 7.42 -7.66 -10.21
C SER A 114 8.45 -7.12 -11.21
N PHE A 115 9.68 -7.64 -11.23
CA PHE A 115 10.75 -7.24 -12.13
C PHE A 115 10.84 -8.08 -13.42
N GLN A 116 9.92 -9.02 -13.65
CA GLN A 116 9.98 -10.00 -14.75
C GLN A 116 10.08 -9.40 -16.17
N PHE A 117 9.77 -8.11 -16.35
CA PHE A 117 9.80 -7.44 -17.65
C PHE A 117 11.09 -6.65 -17.90
N ASP A 118 11.98 -6.56 -16.91
CA ASP A 118 13.28 -5.92 -17.06
C ASP A 118 14.40 -6.96 -17.11
N ASN A 119 14.79 -7.34 -18.34
CA ASN A 119 15.85 -8.32 -18.55
C ASN A 119 17.20 -7.86 -18.01
N SER A 120 17.44 -6.55 -17.83
CA SER A 120 18.69 -6.04 -17.27
C SER A 120 18.90 -6.44 -15.80
N LEU A 121 17.81 -6.73 -15.10
CA LEU A 121 17.81 -7.15 -13.69
C LEU A 121 17.87 -8.67 -13.51
N THR A 122 17.98 -9.45 -14.59
CA THR A 122 17.99 -10.93 -14.51
C THR A 122 19.11 -11.45 -13.60
N SER A 123 20.31 -10.90 -13.69
CA SER A 123 21.45 -11.30 -12.86
C SER A 123 21.24 -10.98 -11.38
N LEU A 124 20.72 -9.78 -11.08
CA LEU A 124 20.31 -9.38 -9.73
C LEU A 124 19.26 -10.36 -9.19
N ILE A 125 18.21 -10.65 -9.94
CA ILE A 125 17.14 -11.58 -9.53
C ILE A 125 17.69 -12.99 -9.26
N GLN A 126 18.65 -13.46 -10.06
CA GLN A 126 19.30 -14.75 -9.83
C GLN A 126 20.11 -14.77 -8.53
N ASN A 127 20.90 -13.72 -8.26
CA ASN A 127 21.68 -13.60 -7.01
C ASN A 127 20.78 -13.57 -5.77
N LEU A 128 19.57 -13.01 -5.92
CA LEU A 128 18.59 -12.92 -4.85
C LEU A 128 17.92 -14.27 -4.51
N PHE A 129 18.03 -15.28 -5.38
CA PHE A 129 17.42 -16.59 -5.16
C PHE A 129 18.09 -17.37 -4.03
N ASP A 130 19.40 -17.17 -3.84
CA ASP A 130 20.21 -17.86 -2.83
C ASP A 130 20.23 -17.12 -1.46
N VAL A 131 19.43 -16.06 -1.31
CA VAL A 131 19.34 -15.30 -0.05
C VAL A 131 18.73 -16.19 1.04
N ASP A 132 19.48 -16.38 2.12
CA ASP A 132 19.04 -17.13 3.30
C ASP A 132 18.94 -16.22 4.54
N PRO A 133 17.76 -16.11 5.20
CA PRO A 133 16.48 -16.71 4.80
C PRO A 133 15.81 -15.95 3.65
N PHE A 134 15.17 -16.70 2.74
CA PHE A 134 14.43 -16.14 1.61
C PHE A 134 13.16 -15.43 2.10
N THR A 135 13.27 -14.11 2.30
CA THR A 135 12.24 -13.26 2.89
C THR A 135 12.19 -11.93 2.16
N PHE A 136 11.00 -11.33 2.06
CA PHE A 136 10.85 -10.00 1.47
C PHE A 136 11.79 -8.97 2.10
N GLU A 137 11.93 -8.98 3.42
CA GLU A 137 12.76 -8.00 4.13
C GLU A 137 14.24 -8.11 3.74
N LYS A 138 14.77 -9.33 3.59
CA LYS A 138 16.16 -9.55 3.14
C LYS A 138 16.35 -9.15 1.68
N LEU A 139 15.41 -9.50 0.82
CA LEU A 139 15.43 -9.14 -0.59
C LEU A 139 15.39 -7.61 -0.79
N ALA A 140 14.52 -6.91 -0.07
CA ALA A 140 14.41 -5.46 -0.13
C ALA A 140 15.72 -4.75 0.25
N ILE A 141 16.43 -5.24 1.27
CA ILE A 141 17.73 -4.72 1.68
C ILE A 141 18.78 -4.91 0.58
N HIS A 142 18.88 -6.13 0.02
CA HIS A 142 19.84 -6.41 -1.05
C HIS A 142 19.58 -5.56 -2.30
N MET A 143 18.31 -5.45 -2.72
CA MET A 143 17.92 -4.64 -3.89
C MET A 143 18.21 -3.15 -3.69
N GLY A 144 18.01 -2.63 -2.48
CA GLY A 144 18.39 -1.25 -2.15
C GLY A 144 19.90 -1.02 -2.18
N ALA A 145 20.70 -1.98 -1.70
CA ALA A 145 22.15 -1.87 -1.65
C ALA A 145 22.81 -1.95 -3.04
N GLU A 146 22.35 -2.86 -3.91
CA GLU A 146 22.92 -3.05 -5.26
C GLU A 146 22.65 -1.84 -6.18
N HIS A 147 21.48 -1.18 -6.03
CA HIS A 147 21.19 0.04 -6.79
C HIS A 147 22.10 1.21 -6.40
N SER A 148 22.31 1.43 -5.09
CA SER A 148 23.19 2.50 -4.59
C SER A 148 24.66 2.34 -5.04
N CYS A 149 25.13 1.10 -5.22
CA CYS A 149 26.47 0.83 -5.72
C CYS A 149 26.62 1.12 -7.23
N THR A 150 25.54 0.94 -7.99
CA THR A 150 25.52 1.16 -9.43
C THR A 150 25.52 2.67 -9.75
N GLU A 151 24.73 3.46 -9.02
CA GLU A 151 24.73 4.93 -9.14
C GLU A 151 26.08 5.57 -8.78
N GLN A 152 26.76 5.08 -7.73
CA GLN A 152 28.11 5.57 -7.38
C GLN A 152 29.15 5.24 -8.44
N SER A 153 29.04 4.07 -9.08
CA SER A 153 29.98 3.62 -10.10
C SER A 153 29.83 4.43 -11.41
N GLU A 154 28.60 4.78 -11.81
CA GLU A 154 28.36 5.68 -12.94
C GLU A 154 28.80 7.12 -12.64
N SER A 155 28.60 7.60 -11.42
CA SER A 155 29.06 8.93 -10.98
C SER A 155 30.59 9.06 -11.00
N LEU A 156 31.32 8.02 -10.57
CA LEU A 156 32.79 8.00 -10.59
C LEU A 156 33.34 7.99 -12.03
N ASN A 157 32.70 7.24 -12.93
CA ASN A 157 33.10 7.17 -14.34
C ASN A 157 32.82 8.48 -15.10
N ALA A 158 31.77 9.21 -14.74
CA ALA A 158 31.47 10.53 -15.31
C ALA A 158 32.47 11.61 -14.86
N VAL A 159 33.01 11.54 -13.64
CA VAL A 159 34.00 12.49 -13.12
C VAL A 159 35.41 12.23 -13.67
N SER A 160 35.74 10.98 -14.04
CA SER A 160 37.04 10.62 -14.63
C SER A 160 37.20 11.03 -16.11
N SER A 161 36.17 11.61 -16.72
CA SER A 161 36.17 12.03 -18.13
C SER A 161 36.39 13.55 -18.27
N LYS A 162 37.51 14.07 -17.74
CA LYS A 162 38.05 15.37 -18.18
C LYS A 162 39.30 15.11 -19.02
N PRO A 163 39.34 15.53 -20.30
CA PRO A 163 40.57 15.46 -21.06
C PRO A 163 41.56 16.48 -20.49
N PHE A 164 42.80 16.04 -20.30
CA PHE A 164 43.95 16.94 -20.25
C PHE A 164 44.06 17.65 -21.61
N VAL A 165 43.69 18.93 -21.66
CA VAL A 165 44.25 19.93 -22.58
C VAL A 165 44.34 21.25 -21.84
#